data_AF-A0A1I4KYS7-F1
#
_entry.id   AF-A0A1I4KYS7-F1
#
_cell.length_a   1.000
_cell.length_b   1.000
_cell.length_c   1.000
_cell.angle_alpha   90.00
_cell.angle_beta   90.00
_cell.angle_gamma   90.00
#
_symmetry.space_group_name_H-M   'P 1'
#
loop_
_entity.id
_entity.type
_entity.pdbx_description
1 polymer ?
#
loop_
_entity_poly.entity_id
_entity_poly.type
_entity_poly.pdbx_seq_one_letter_code
_entity_poly.pdbx_strand_id
1 'polypeptide(L)'
;MNTYAYVGNNPINLTDPYGLWAIGDPLPQGVVDATAGFGDALSLGFTDWIREQMDTNNVVDKCSGAYSNGTYAGHGLGASLAGAGLYRGYQLGWELSIGKNFRVAPFGNRTGHSIGRFPHYHRRGVDSVTGQTRPGQGIGRHRPWDTTDNSFGDRF
;
A
#
# COMPACT_ATOMS: atom_id res chain seq x y z
N MET A 1 43.51 -2.62 5.56
CA MET A 1 42.53 -1.56 5.94
C MET A 1 43.30 -0.46 6.65
N ASN A 2 43.10 0.82 6.29
CA ASN A 2 43.81 1.94 6.94
C ASN A 2 42.84 2.64 7.91
N THR A 3 43.05 2.44 9.21
CA THR A 3 42.25 3.03 10.29
C THR A 3 42.53 4.52 10.53
N TYR A 4 43.45 5.13 9.76
CA TYR A 4 43.85 6.53 9.87
C TYR A 4 43.50 7.36 8.61
N ALA A 5 42.71 6.79 7.69
CA ALA A 5 42.32 7.50 6.47
C ALA A 5 41.30 8.61 6.78
N TYR A 6 41.65 9.87 6.51
CA TYR A 6 40.75 11.01 6.67
C TYR A 6 39.90 11.17 5.40
N VAL A 7 38.56 11.23 5.57
CA VAL A 7 37.56 11.55 4.52
C VAL A 7 37.78 10.87 3.16
N GLY A 8 38.18 9.59 3.17
CA GLY A 8 38.41 8.82 1.94
C GLY A 8 39.44 9.44 0.98
N ASN A 9 40.42 10.19 1.51
CA ASN A 9 41.39 10.99 0.75
C ASN A 9 40.77 12.11 -0.12
N ASN A 10 39.56 12.58 0.17
CA ASN A 10 38.90 13.69 -0.55
C ASN A 10 38.46 14.83 0.39
N PRO A 11 39.41 15.54 1.04
CA PRO A 11 39.10 16.61 1.99
C PRO A 11 38.59 17.90 1.36
N ILE A 12 38.52 17.97 0.03
CA ILE A 12 37.98 19.11 -0.70
C ILE A 12 36.45 19.07 -0.72
N ASN A 13 35.87 17.86 -0.85
CA ASN A 13 34.42 17.69 -0.98
C ASN A 13 33.76 17.12 0.27
N LEU A 14 34.57 16.56 1.18
CA LEU A 14 34.09 15.87 2.37
C LEU A 14 34.72 16.48 3.61
N THR A 15 33.94 16.57 4.67
CA THR A 15 34.40 16.98 6.00
C THR A 15 33.99 15.88 6.95
N ASP A 16 34.88 15.53 7.88
CA ASP A 16 34.58 14.64 9.00
C ASP A 16 34.60 15.49 10.29
N PRO A 17 33.46 16.11 10.67
CA PRO A 17 33.42 17.11 11.74
C PRO A 17 33.54 16.49 13.13
N TYR A 18 33.31 15.18 13.25
CA TYR A 18 33.28 14.49 14.53
C TYR A 18 34.34 13.38 14.63
N GLY A 19 34.99 12.98 13.55
CA GLY A 19 36.00 11.92 13.56
C GLY A 19 35.41 10.52 13.77
N LEU A 20 34.09 10.37 13.60
CA LEU A 20 33.32 9.29 14.24
C LEU A 20 32.47 8.44 13.27
N TRP A 21 32.17 8.91 12.06
CA TRP A 21 31.35 8.13 11.11
C TRP A 21 31.57 8.54 9.66
N ALA A 22 32.06 7.61 8.84
CA ALA A 22 32.14 7.69 7.39
C ALA A 22 31.16 6.71 6.73
N ILE A 23 30.86 6.94 5.45
CA ILE A 23 30.12 5.95 4.64
C ILE A 23 30.91 4.63 4.66
N GLY A 24 30.33 3.61 5.28
CA GLY A 24 30.96 2.31 5.50
C GLY A 24 31.21 1.95 6.96
N ASP A 25 31.08 2.90 7.89
CA ASP A 25 31.21 2.62 9.32
C ASP A 25 29.95 1.96 9.90
N PRO A 26 30.10 0.98 10.80
CA PRO A 26 28.96 0.24 11.37
C PRO A 26 28.08 1.16 12.21
N LEU A 27 26.77 1.08 11.99
CA LEU A 27 25.78 1.75 12.84
C LEU A 27 25.60 0.99 14.16
N PRO A 28 25.14 1.65 15.24
CA PRO A 28 24.76 0.95 16.47
C PRO A 28 23.75 -0.16 16.18
N GLN A 29 24.00 -1.36 16.69
CA GLN A 29 23.21 -2.56 16.35
C GLN A 29 21.71 -2.37 16.59
N GLY A 30 21.34 -1.73 17.71
CA GLY A 30 19.93 -1.45 18.01
C GLY A 30 19.24 -0.53 16.98
N VAL A 31 19.97 0.37 16.31
CA VAL A 31 19.42 1.21 15.22
C VAL A 31 19.23 0.37 13.96
N VAL A 32 20.20 -0.48 13.63
CA VAL A 32 20.11 -1.42 12.50
C VAL A 32 18.91 -2.33 12.67
N ASP A 33 18.80 -2.99 13.82
CA ASP A 33 17.73 -3.93 14.15
C ASP A 33 16.37 -3.27 14.15
N ALA A 34 16.22 -2.11 14.80
CA ALA A 34 14.96 -1.38 14.84
C ALA A 34 14.52 -0.91 13.44
N THR A 35 15.46 -0.41 12.64
CA THR A 35 15.16 0.05 11.27
C THR A 35 14.80 -1.12 10.35
N ALA A 36 15.49 -2.25 10.47
CA ALA A 36 15.19 -3.46 9.73
C ALA A 36 13.79 -3.99 10.08
N GLY A 37 13.50 -4.17 11.37
CA GLY A 37 12.17 -4.63 11.82
C GLY A 37 11.04 -3.68 11.40
N PHE A 38 11.26 -2.36 11.51
CA PHE A 38 10.31 -1.36 11.03
C PHE A 38 10.05 -1.48 9.52
N GLY A 39 11.12 -1.55 8.73
CA GLY A 39 11.03 -1.70 7.27
C GLY A 39 10.36 -3.00 6.85
N ASP A 40 10.64 -4.10 7.54
CA ASP A 40 10.04 -5.40 7.28
C ASP A 40 8.54 -5.38 7.57
N ALA A 41 8.13 -4.82 8.70
CA ALA A 41 6.71 -4.68 9.01
C ALA A 41 5.98 -3.78 8.00
N LEU A 42 6.57 -2.63 7.64
CA LEU A 42 5.96 -1.67 6.72
C LEU A 42 5.88 -2.20 5.28
N SER A 43 6.90 -2.95 4.86
CA SER A 43 6.98 -3.54 3.52
C SER A 43 6.32 -4.92 3.41
N LEU A 44 5.67 -5.39 4.48
CA LEU A 44 5.04 -6.71 4.56
C LEU A 44 6.03 -7.86 4.30
N GLY A 45 7.25 -7.73 4.82
CA GLY A 45 8.32 -8.71 4.74
C GLY A 45 9.17 -8.62 3.48
N PHE A 46 8.87 -7.71 2.55
CA PHE A 46 9.60 -7.60 1.29
C PHE A 46 11.06 -7.20 1.48
N THR A 47 11.35 -6.30 2.42
CA THR A 47 12.74 -5.91 2.71
C THR A 47 13.55 -7.06 3.31
N ASP A 48 12.92 -7.94 4.08
CA ASP A 48 13.56 -9.16 4.60
C ASP A 48 13.91 -10.14 3.51
N TRP A 49 12.96 -10.37 2.60
CA TRP A 49 13.19 -11.19 1.43
C TRP A 49 14.34 -10.65 0.58
N ILE A 50 14.41 -9.33 0.32
CA ILE A 50 15.54 -8.72 -0.41
C ILE A 50 16.86 -8.99 0.30
N ARG A 51 16.94 -8.76 1.62
CA ARG A 51 18.19 -8.96 2.37
C ARG A 51 18.63 -10.41 2.41
N GLU A 52 17.68 -11.35 2.41
CA GLU A 52 17.96 -12.78 2.24
C GLU A 52 18.56 -13.07 0.86
N GLN A 53 18.01 -12.50 -0.22
CA GLN A 53 18.58 -12.66 -1.56
C GLN A 53 19.98 -12.02 -1.70
N MET A 54 20.25 -10.97 -0.92
CA MET A 54 21.55 -10.29 -0.91
C MET A 54 22.57 -10.92 0.05
N ASP A 55 22.18 -11.95 0.80
CA ASP A 55 23.00 -12.55 1.88
C ASP A 55 23.50 -11.51 2.91
N THR A 56 22.62 -10.57 3.27
CA THR A 56 22.91 -9.49 4.23
C THR A 56 22.10 -9.60 5.52
N ASN A 57 21.28 -10.64 5.67
CA ASN A 57 20.46 -10.83 6.87
C ASN A 57 21.28 -11.15 8.13
N ASN A 58 22.56 -11.48 7.99
CA ASN A 58 23.48 -11.70 9.10
C ASN A 58 23.81 -10.43 9.90
N VAL A 59 23.58 -9.22 9.36
CA VAL A 59 23.84 -7.95 10.08
C VAL A 59 22.66 -7.49 10.94
N VAL A 60 21.55 -8.22 10.93
CA VAL A 60 20.32 -7.89 11.68
C VAL A 60 20.05 -8.98 12.71
N ASP A 61 19.96 -8.61 13.99
CA ASP A 61 19.50 -9.52 15.04
C ASP A 61 17.97 -9.43 15.16
N LYS A 62 17.28 -10.36 14.49
CA LYS A 62 15.81 -10.48 14.51
C LYS A 62 15.26 -10.90 15.88
N CYS A 63 16.10 -11.44 16.77
CA CYS A 63 15.71 -11.83 18.12
C CYS A 63 15.82 -10.66 19.12
N SER A 64 16.40 -9.54 18.72
CA SER A 64 16.59 -8.39 19.59
C SER A 64 15.26 -7.69 19.93
N GLY A 65 15.22 -7.09 21.13
CA GLY A 65 14.09 -6.22 21.52
C GLY A 65 13.96 -4.98 20.62
N ALA A 66 15.08 -4.50 20.06
CA ALA A 66 15.08 -3.38 19.12
C ALA A 66 14.36 -3.73 17.81
N TYR A 67 14.63 -4.90 17.24
CA TYR A 67 13.92 -5.41 16.05
C TYR A 67 12.42 -5.59 16.30
N SER A 68 12.06 -6.18 17.44
CA SER A 68 10.65 -6.36 17.84
C SER A 68 9.92 -5.02 17.98
N ASN A 69 10.52 -4.05 18.66
CA ASN A 69 9.96 -2.70 18.81
C ASN A 69 9.83 -1.97 17.46
N GLY A 70 10.85 -2.11 16.59
CA GLY A 70 10.80 -1.60 15.22
C GLY A 70 9.62 -2.18 14.43
N THR A 71 9.44 -3.50 14.51
CA THR A 71 8.33 -4.24 13.87
C THR A 71 6.97 -3.71 14.34
N TYR A 72 6.77 -3.54 15.65
CA TYR A 72 5.53 -2.97 16.18
C TYR A 72 5.28 -1.54 15.69
N ALA A 73 6.31 -0.69 15.65
CA ALA A 73 6.20 0.66 15.11
C ALA A 73 5.84 0.66 13.62
N GLY A 74 6.43 -0.25 12.83
CA GLY A 74 6.14 -0.41 11.41
C GLY A 74 4.70 -0.85 11.14
N HIS A 75 4.19 -1.81 11.91
CA HIS A 75 2.77 -2.19 11.84
C HIS A 75 1.84 -1.06 12.26
N GLY A 76 2.17 -0.34 13.33
CA GLY A 76 1.38 0.81 13.80
C GLY A 76 1.26 1.89 12.72
N LEU A 77 2.38 2.24 12.08
CA LEU A 77 2.37 3.19 10.96
C LEU A 77 1.61 2.63 9.76
N GLY A 78 1.86 1.37 9.37
CA GLY A 78 1.21 0.72 8.23
C GLY A 78 -0.31 0.69 8.37
N ALA A 79 -0.81 0.30 9.55
CA ALA A 79 -2.24 0.32 9.88
C ALA A 79 -2.81 1.75 9.83
N SER A 80 -2.06 2.74 10.33
CA SER A 80 -2.49 4.15 10.30
C SER A 80 -2.59 4.69 8.89
N LEU A 81 -1.61 4.40 8.03
CA LEU A 81 -1.62 4.79 6.62
C LEU A 81 -2.75 4.11 5.85
N ALA A 82 -2.97 2.80 6.08
CA ALA A 82 -4.09 2.08 5.50
C ALA A 82 -5.44 2.69 5.91
N GLY A 83 -5.61 2.98 7.20
CA GLY A 83 -6.80 3.65 7.73
C GLY A 83 -7.02 5.03 7.12
N ALA A 84 -5.96 5.85 7.00
CA ALA A 84 -6.03 7.16 6.36
C ALA A 84 -6.42 7.04 4.87
N GLY A 85 -5.87 6.07 4.14
CA GLY A 85 -6.21 5.79 2.75
C GLY A 85 -7.68 5.39 2.58
N LEU A 86 -8.18 4.49 3.44
CA LEU A 86 -9.59 4.09 3.45
C LEU A 86 -10.52 5.27 3.78
N TYR A 87 -10.16 6.07 4.78
CA TYR A 87 -10.92 7.27 5.15
C TYR A 87 -10.96 8.29 4.00
N ARG A 88 -9.83 8.51 3.32
CA ARG A 88 -9.79 9.38 2.14
C ARG A 88 -10.63 8.82 1.00
N GLY A 89 -10.58 7.51 0.75
CA GLY A 89 -11.42 6.84 -0.23
C GLY A 89 -12.92 6.99 0.08
N TYR A 90 -13.31 6.91 1.34
CA TYR A 90 -14.67 7.21 1.80
C TYR A 90 -15.06 8.67 1.48
N GLN A 91 -14.22 9.65 1.79
CA GLN A 91 -14.51 11.06 1.53
C GLN A 91 -14.67 11.35 0.03
N LEU A 92 -13.81 10.78 -0.81
CA LEU A 92 -13.78 11.01 -2.25
C LEU A 92 -14.80 10.18 -3.04
N GLY A 93 -15.44 9.21 -2.38
CA GLY A 93 -16.35 8.29 -3.07
C GLY A 93 -15.63 7.36 -4.04
N TRP A 94 -14.61 6.66 -3.54
CA TRP A 94 -13.80 5.77 -4.36
C TRP A 94 -14.66 4.69 -5.05
N GLU A 95 -14.43 4.52 -6.36
CA GLU A 95 -14.98 3.48 -7.22
C GLU A 95 -13.84 2.71 -7.89
N LEU A 96 -13.80 1.40 -7.71
CA LEU A 96 -12.85 0.50 -8.37
C LEU A 96 -13.50 -0.05 -9.65
N SER A 97 -12.84 0.13 -10.80
CA SER A 97 -13.29 -0.43 -12.08
C SER A 97 -12.52 -1.70 -12.44
N ILE A 98 -13.23 -2.79 -12.70
CA ILE A 98 -12.68 -4.07 -13.18
C ILE A 98 -13.15 -4.28 -14.61
N GLY A 99 -12.31 -3.89 -15.56
CA GLY A 99 -12.67 -3.87 -16.98
C GLY A 99 -13.80 -2.86 -17.29
N LYS A 100 -14.43 -3.03 -18.45
CA LYS A 100 -15.48 -2.10 -18.96
C LYS A 100 -16.87 -2.36 -18.36
N ASN A 101 -17.07 -3.51 -17.72
CA ASN A 101 -18.39 -4.04 -17.40
C ASN A 101 -18.67 -4.14 -15.91
N PHE A 102 -17.68 -3.93 -15.04
CA PHE A 102 -17.87 -4.05 -13.60
C PHE A 102 -17.16 -2.93 -12.85
N ARG A 103 -17.84 -2.33 -11.89
CA ARG A 103 -17.25 -1.37 -10.95
C ARG A 103 -17.84 -1.58 -9.57
N VAL A 104 -17.08 -1.27 -8.52
CA VAL A 104 -17.54 -1.37 -7.14
C VAL A 104 -17.19 -0.09 -6.39
N ALA A 105 -18.19 0.48 -5.73
CA ALA A 105 -18.09 1.66 -4.89
C ALA A 105 -18.41 1.24 -3.44
N PRO A 106 -17.42 0.72 -2.69
CA PRO A 106 -17.64 0.16 -1.36
C PRO A 106 -18.18 1.17 -0.35
N PHE A 107 -17.97 2.46 -0.60
CA PHE A 107 -18.39 3.57 0.26
C PHE A 107 -19.40 4.50 -0.42
N GLY A 108 -19.91 4.13 -1.60
CA GLY A 108 -20.64 5.01 -2.51
C GLY A 108 -19.73 6.02 -3.21
N ASN A 109 -20.08 6.44 -4.43
CA ASN A 109 -19.28 7.29 -5.30
C ASN A 109 -19.75 8.76 -5.33
N ARG A 110 -20.92 9.07 -4.74
CA ARG A 110 -21.46 10.45 -4.57
C ARG A 110 -21.52 11.25 -5.87
N THR A 111 -21.65 10.60 -7.03
CA THR A 111 -21.63 11.24 -8.36
C THR A 111 -22.95 11.91 -8.76
N GLY A 112 -23.62 12.59 -7.82
CA GLY A 112 -24.84 13.35 -8.09
C GLY A 112 -26.15 12.55 -8.15
N HIS A 113 -26.11 11.24 -7.92
CA HIS A 113 -27.32 10.40 -7.81
C HIS A 113 -27.66 10.14 -6.34
N SER A 114 -28.94 10.27 -5.96
CA SER A 114 -29.39 10.18 -4.55
C SER A 114 -29.00 8.87 -3.86
N ILE A 115 -28.99 7.76 -4.60
CA ILE A 115 -28.61 6.42 -4.14
C ILE A 115 -27.11 6.11 -4.33
N GLY A 116 -26.37 6.91 -5.10
CA GLY A 116 -24.93 6.73 -5.32
C GLY A 116 -24.07 6.99 -4.09
N ARG A 117 -24.67 7.51 -3.01
CA ARG A 117 -24.02 7.65 -1.69
C ARG A 117 -23.88 6.33 -0.93
N PHE A 118 -24.68 5.31 -1.26
CA PHE A 118 -24.66 4.03 -0.57
C PHE A 118 -23.65 3.08 -1.20
N PRO A 119 -23.11 2.10 -0.46
CA PRO A 119 -22.26 1.05 -1.03
C PRO A 119 -22.97 0.36 -2.20
N HIS A 120 -22.38 0.37 -3.38
CA HIS A 120 -23.01 -0.19 -4.59
C HIS A 120 -21.98 -0.75 -5.55
N TYR A 121 -22.46 -1.49 -6.54
CA TYR A 121 -21.68 -1.89 -7.69
C TYR A 121 -22.43 -1.54 -8.98
N HIS A 122 -21.65 -1.40 -10.05
CA HIS A 122 -22.13 -1.18 -11.40
C HIS A 122 -21.80 -2.42 -12.22
N ARG A 123 -22.79 -2.96 -12.92
CA ARG A 123 -22.60 -4.05 -13.87
C ARG A 123 -23.28 -3.76 -15.18
N ARG A 124 -22.58 -3.96 -16.29
CA ARG A 124 -23.19 -3.93 -17.62
C ARG A 124 -23.77 -5.31 -17.94
N GLY A 125 -25.09 -5.40 -18.11
CA GLY A 125 -25.73 -6.59 -18.64
C GLY A 125 -25.59 -6.61 -20.15
N VAL A 126 -24.66 -7.41 -20.65
CA VAL A 126 -24.43 -7.58 -22.10
C VAL A 126 -25.21 -8.78 -22.62
N ASP A 127 -25.72 -8.66 -23.83
CA ASP A 127 -26.27 -9.77 -24.58
C ASP A 127 -25.13 -10.68 -25.05
N SER A 128 -25.22 -11.98 -24.76
CA SER A 128 -24.17 -12.95 -25.06
C SER A 128 -24.03 -13.27 -26.55
N VAL A 129 -25.04 -12.95 -27.36
CA VAL A 129 -25.07 -13.21 -28.80
C VAL A 129 -24.58 -11.98 -29.56
N THR A 130 -25.03 -10.78 -29.16
CA THR A 130 -24.74 -9.54 -29.90
C THR A 130 -23.60 -8.71 -29.28
N GLY A 131 -23.22 -8.99 -28.02
CA GLY A 131 -22.23 -8.21 -27.27
C GLY A 131 -22.71 -6.81 -26.85
N GLN A 132 -23.93 -6.43 -27.23
CA GLN A 132 -24.50 -5.12 -26.95
C GLN A 132 -25.05 -5.05 -25.52
N THR A 133 -25.13 -3.83 -24.98
CA THR A 133 -25.76 -3.61 -23.66
C THR A 133 -27.26 -3.81 -23.79
N ARG A 134 -27.84 -4.68 -22.95
CA ARG A 134 -29.30 -4.85 -22.89
C ARG A 134 -29.96 -3.53 -22.45
N PRO A 135 -31.14 -3.17 -22.99
CA PRO A 135 -31.88 -2.00 -22.55
C PRO A 135 -32.05 -1.99 -21.02
N GLY A 136 -31.76 -0.85 -20.38
CA GLY A 136 -31.84 -0.74 -18.91
C GLY A 136 -30.78 -1.52 -18.13
N GLN A 137 -29.75 -2.06 -18.78
CA GLN A 137 -28.65 -2.78 -18.12
C GLN A 137 -27.29 -2.06 -18.28
N GLY A 138 -27.33 -0.73 -18.33
CA GLY A 138 -26.15 0.12 -18.46
C GLY A 138 -25.24 0.14 -17.21
N ILE A 139 -24.00 0.59 -17.41
CA ILE A 139 -23.00 0.70 -16.34
C ILE A 139 -23.26 1.85 -15.35
N GLY A 140 -24.27 2.70 -15.57
CA GLY A 140 -24.61 3.79 -14.64
C GLY A 140 -25.53 3.38 -13.49
N ARG A 141 -25.89 2.09 -13.41
CA ARG A 141 -26.87 1.58 -12.45
C ARG A 141 -26.23 1.24 -11.12
N HIS A 142 -26.77 1.81 -10.05
CA HIS A 142 -26.26 1.71 -8.69
C HIS A 142 -26.89 0.50 -7.98
N ARG A 143 -26.46 -0.72 -8.31
CA ARG A 143 -27.02 -1.94 -7.71
C ARG A 143 -26.48 -2.17 -6.29
N PRO A 144 -27.31 -2.66 -5.34
CA PRO A 144 -28.66 -3.19 -5.53
C PRO A 144 -29.80 -2.17 -5.40
N TRP A 145 -29.50 -0.87 -5.27
CA TRP A 145 -30.48 0.17 -4.91
C TRP A 145 -31.40 0.59 -6.04
N ASP A 146 -30.93 0.47 -7.28
CA ASP A 146 -31.73 0.75 -8.45
C ASP A 146 -32.81 -0.33 -8.65
N THR A 147 -34.08 0.06 -8.73
CA THR A 147 -35.24 -0.85 -8.75
C THR A 147 -35.72 -1.19 -10.15
N THR A 148 -35.03 -0.74 -11.21
CA THR A 148 -35.40 -1.04 -12.60
C THR A 148 -35.04 -2.47 -13.05
N ASP A 149 -34.84 -3.41 -12.12
CA ASP A 149 -34.58 -4.82 -12.41
C ASP A 149 -35.90 -5.50 -12.84
N ASN A 150 -35.92 -6.14 -14.02
CA ASN A 150 -37.09 -6.90 -14.49
C ASN A 150 -37.03 -8.38 -14.05
N SER A 151 -35.85 -8.85 -13.66
CA SER A 151 -35.61 -10.22 -13.22
C SER A 151 -34.51 -10.27 -12.17
N PHE A 152 -34.44 -11.36 -11.39
CA PHE A 152 -33.37 -11.59 -10.42
C PHE A 152 -31.98 -11.58 -11.08
N GLY A 153 -31.86 -12.08 -12.31
CA GLY A 153 -30.61 -12.10 -13.07
C GLY A 153 -30.17 -10.73 -13.60
N ASP A 154 -31.03 -9.72 -13.60
CA ASP A 154 -30.64 -8.33 -13.93
C ASP A 154 -29.92 -7.64 -12.76
N ARG A 155 -30.14 -8.16 -11.56
CA ARG A 155 -29.47 -7.70 -10.35
C ARG A 155 -28.04 -8.23 -10.31
N PHE A 156 -27.79 -9.50 -10.65
CA PHE A 156 -26.47 -10.15 -10.52
C PHE A 156 -25.65 -10.19 -11.82
#